data_AF-A0AAX3F334-F1
#
_entry.id   AF-A0AAX3F334-F1
#
_cell.length_a   1.000
_cell.length_b   1.000
_cell.length_c   1.000
_cell.angle_alpha   90.00
_cell.angle_beta   90.00
_cell.angle_gamma   90.00
#
_symmetry.space_group_name_H-M   'P 1'
#
loop_
_entity.id
_entity.type
_entity.pdbx_description
1 polymer ?
#
loop_
_entity_poly.entity_id
_entity_poly.type
_entity_poly.pdbx_seq_one_letter_code
_entity_poly.pdbx_strand_id
1 'polypeptide(L)'
;MFSFKNKFTRNDWLNMVNKRFNLAKDLLNEAGLFFNLIDDNQHAYLKVLMDEIFGEENFIASCPRKKLPFSRKNADKKLIELHDYVLIYIKNKNIIKLKKEKRGNPKIHKDENGKYQLTSFKNTWFNENNYPIYYDNKNKTFHSESNSNNDLKEFLGNWIWKKDKF
;
A
#
# COMPACT_ATOMS: atom_id res chain seq x y z
N MET A 1 9.86 35.86 27.79
CA MET A 1 8.90 34.73 27.83
C MET A 1 8.59 34.33 26.39
N PHE A 2 9.25 33.29 25.86
CA PHE A 2 8.97 32.82 24.50
C PHE A 2 7.64 32.08 24.51
N SER A 3 6.60 32.73 23.98
CA SER A 3 5.28 32.12 23.81
C SER A 3 5.38 31.09 22.69
N PHE A 4 5.48 29.81 23.05
CA PHE A 4 5.31 28.71 22.11
C PHE A 4 3.86 28.73 21.61
N LYS A 5 3.63 29.23 20.39
CA LYS A 5 2.34 29.13 19.71
C LYS A 5 2.03 27.66 19.42
N ASN A 6 1.30 27.02 20.33
CA ASN A 6 0.87 25.61 20.21
C ASN A 6 -0.29 25.39 19.23
N LYS A 7 -0.49 26.30 18.27
CA LYS A 7 -1.56 26.21 17.26
C LYS A 7 -0.93 26.33 15.88
N PHE A 8 -0.52 25.18 15.35
CA PHE A 8 0.08 25.10 14.03
C PHE A 8 -1.02 25.23 12.97
N THR A 9 -1.05 26.36 12.26
CA THR A 9 -2.03 26.57 11.20
C THR A 9 -1.56 25.94 9.89
N ARG A 10 -2.49 25.74 8.95
CA ARG A 10 -2.15 25.29 7.60
C ARG A 10 -1.17 26.24 6.90
N ASN A 11 -1.31 27.54 7.11
CA ASN A 11 -0.38 28.52 6.53
C ASN A 11 1.01 28.40 7.12
N ASP A 12 1.13 28.15 8.43
CA ASP A 12 2.43 27.89 9.06
C ASP A 12 3.08 26.63 8.46
N TRP A 13 2.30 25.58 8.24
CA TRP A 13 2.77 24.36 7.58
C TRP A 13 3.23 24.62 6.15
N LEU A 14 2.43 25.29 5.33
CA LEU A 14 2.78 25.61 3.94
C LEU A 14 4.05 26.47 3.87
N ASN A 15 4.18 27.49 4.72
CA ASN A 15 5.38 28.33 4.77
C ASN A 15 6.63 27.51 5.14
N MET A 16 6.46 26.56 6.07
CA MET A 16 7.52 25.68 6.52
C MET A 16 7.94 24.68 5.43
N VAL A 17 6.99 24.16 4.65
CA VAL A 17 7.24 23.24 3.53
C VAL A 17 7.84 23.98 2.35
N ASN A 18 7.32 25.17 2.01
CA ASN A 18 7.78 26.01 0.91
C ASN A 18 9.30 26.25 1.00
N LYS A 19 9.79 26.68 2.17
CA LYS A 19 11.23 26.90 2.39
C LYS A 19 12.07 25.65 2.15
N ARG A 20 11.60 24.49 2.62
CA ARG A 20 12.35 23.23 2.45
C ARG A 20 12.32 22.71 1.02
N PHE A 21 11.20 22.88 0.33
CA PHE A 21 11.04 22.39 -1.04
C PHE A 21 11.81 23.22 -2.05
N ASN A 22 11.96 24.54 -1.83
CA ASN A 22 12.90 25.36 -2.60
C ASN A 22 14.34 24.85 -2.45
N LEU A 23 14.81 24.65 -1.22
CA LEU A 23 16.15 24.09 -0.98
C LEU A 23 16.31 22.68 -1.58
N ALA A 24 15.27 21.85 -1.49
CA ALA A 24 15.29 20.52 -2.07
C ALA A 24 15.38 20.57 -3.61
N LYS A 25 14.69 21.52 -4.26
CA LYS A 25 14.79 21.75 -5.71
C LYS A 25 16.21 22.18 -6.11
N ASP A 26 16.85 23.03 -5.31
CA ASP A 26 18.22 23.48 -5.57
C ASP A 26 19.21 22.30 -5.50
N LEU A 27 19.05 21.42 -4.52
CA LEU A 27 19.87 20.21 -4.34
C LEU A 27 19.57 19.10 -5.36
N LEU A 28 18.39 19.12 -5.98
CA LEU A 28 17.98 18.10 -6.93
C LEU A 28 18.76 18.27 -8.25
N ASN A 29 19.25 17.17 -8.81
CA ASN A 29 19.84 17.17 -10.14
C ASN A 29 18.78 17.61 -11.18
N GLU A 30 19.21 18.19 -12.31
CA GLU A 30 18.35 18.58 -13.44
C GLU A 30 17.49 17.40 -13.95
N ALA A 31 18.07 16.20 -13.91
CA ALA A 31 17.41 14.93 -14.23
C ALA A 31 16.72 14.25 -13.01
N GLY A 32 16.65 14.93 -11.87
CA GLY A 32 16.18 14.36 -10.61
C GLY A 32 14.65 14.35 -10.49
N LEU A 33 14.14 13.30 -9.84
CA LEU A 33 12.74 13.14 -9.49
C LEU A 33 12.52 13.46 -8.01
N PHE A 34 11.43 14.16 -7.73
CA PHE A 34 10.98 14.47 -6.38
C PHE A 34 9.70 13.71 -6.08
N PHE A 35 9.69 12.96 -4.98
CA PHE A 35 8.55 12.18 -4.53
C PHE A 35 8.10 12.66 -3.15
N ASN A 36 6.82 12.96 -3.01
CA ASN A 36 6.27 13.39 -1.73
C ASN A 36 4.98 12.66 -1.39
N LEU A 37 4.96 12.01 -0.23
CA LEU A 37 3.80 11.31 0.30
C LEU A 37 2.90 12.29 1.07
N ILE A 38 1.60 12.29 0.78
CA ILE A 38 0.64 13.20 1.41
C ILE A 38 -0.74 12.54 1.55
N ASP A 39 -1.50 12.96 2.56
CA ASP A 39 -2.92 12.60 2.74
C ASP A 39 -3.83 13.52 1.91
N ASP A 40 -5.13 13.21 1.85
CA ASP A 40 -6.13 14.02 1.12
C ASP A 40 -6.24 15.46 1.67
N ASN A 41 -6.05 15.65 2.98
CA ASN A 41 -6.30 16.94 3.64
C ASN A 41 -5.41 18.08 3.14
N GLN A 42 -4.14 17.76 2.82
CA GLN A 42 -3.17 18.75 2.35
C GLN A 42 -2.80 18.58 0.89
N HIS A 43 -3.29 17.53 0.22
CA HIS A 43 -2.93 17.19 -1.16
C HIS A 43 -3.10 18.37 -2.12
N ALA A 44 -4.29 18.97 -2.17
CA ALA A 44 -4.60 20.04 -3.11
C ALA A 44 -3.73 21.29 -2.88
N TYR A 45 -3.56 21.69 -1.61
CA TYR A 45 -2.75 22.86 -1.26
C TYR A 45 -1.27 22.65 -1.58
N LEU A 46 -0.78 21.44 -1.30
CA LEU A 46 0.60 21.08 -1.57
C LEU A 46 0.87 20.96 -3.08
N LYS A 47 -0.09 20.46 -3.86
CA LYS A 47 -0.01 20.43 -5.31
C LYS A 47 0.20 21.83 -5.89
N VAL A 48 -0.62 22.79 -5.47
CA VAL A 48 -0.50 24.20 -5.90
C VAL A 48 0.87 24.77 -5.52
N LEU A 49 1.32 24.54 -4.28
CA LEU A 49 2.64 25.01 -3.84
C LEU A 49 3.78 24.37 -4.67
N MET A 50 3.68 23.08 -4.96
CA MET A 50 4.68 22.38 -5.77
C MET A 50 4.67 22.83 -7.23
N ASP A 51 3.51 23.22 -7.78
CA ASP A 51 3.43 23.84 -9.11
C ASP A 51 4.16 25.18 -9.16
N GLU A 52 4.03 25.99 -8.11
CA GLU A 52 4.78 27.25 -8.00
C GLU A 52 6.30 27.00 -7.90
N ILE A 53 6.72 26.02 -7.10
CA ILE A 53 8.15 25.74 -6.88
C ILE A 53 8.78 25.04 -8.08
N PHE A 54 8.19 23.97 -8.60
CA PHE A 54 8.78 23.13 -9.65
C PHE A 54 8.32 23.50 -11.07
N GLY A 55 7.22 24.24 -11.23
CA GLY A 55 6.55 24.45 -12.51
C GLY A 55 5.49 23.37 -12.75
N GLU A 56 4.30 23.77 -13.23
CA GLU A 56 3.20 22.86 -13.54
C GLU A 56 3.58 21.88 -14.66
N GLU A 57 4.36 22.32 -15.64
CA GLU A 57 4.84 21.52 -16.76
C GLU A 57 5.69 20.33 -16.30
N ASN A 58 6.37 20.49 -15.18
CA ASN A 58 7.26 19.52 -14.55
C ASN A 58 6.53 18.52 -13.64
N PHE A 59 5.20 18.62 -13.53
CA PHE A 59 4.40 17.59 -12.90
C PHE A 59 4.40 16.29 -13.73
N ILE A 60 4.52 15.16 -13.03
CA ILE A 60 4.50 13.82 -13.63
C ILE A 60 3.18 13.11 -13.32
N ALA A 61 2.88 12.91 -12.04
CA ALA A 61 1.72 12.13 -11.62
C ALA A 61 1.38 12.34 -10.14
N SER A 62 0.12 12.06 -9.81
CA SER A 62 -0.32 11.80 -8.44
C SER A 62 -0.71 10.33 -8.34
N CYS A 63 0.10 9.54 -7.65
CA CYS A 63 -0.10 8.09 -7.55
C CYS A 63 -0.83 7.75 -6.24
N PRO A 64 -2.04 7.16 -6.30
CA PRO A 64 -2.71 6.69 -5.09
C PRO A 64 -1.98 5.47 -4.54
N ARG A 65 -1.66 5.51 -3.25
CA ARG A 65 -1.04 4.44 -2.47
C ARG A 65 -2.06 3.88 -1.50
N LYS A 66 -2.45 2.62 -1.67
CA LYS A 66 -3.39 1.92 -0.78
C LYS A 66 -2.81 1.81 0.64
N LYS A 67 -3.53 2.33 1.63
CA LYS A 67 -3.29 2.11 3.06
C LYS A 67 -3.68 0.66 3.43
N LEU A 68 -3.05 0.09 4.46
CA LEU A 68 -3.34 -1.29 4.89
C LEU A 68 -4.84 -1.45 5.21
N PRO A 69 -5.50 -2.52 4.74
CA PRO A 69 -6.96 -2.68 4.83
C PRO A 69 -7.49 -2.98 6.25
N PHE A 70 -6.64 -2.92 7.28
CA PHE A 70 -7.00 -3.32 8.64
C PHE A 70 -7.81 -2.29 9.43
N SER A 71 -8.09 -1.11 8.88
CA SER A 71 -9.04 -0.18 9.51
C SER A 71 -10.47 -0.54 9.12
N ARG A 72 -10.92 -1.74 9.49
CA ARG A 72 -12.36 -2.00 9.71
C ARG A 72 -12.76 -1.32 11.02
N LYS A 73 -12.71 0.02 11.05
CA LYS A 73 -13.36 0.78 12.10
C LYS A 73 -14.74 1.13 11.57
N ASN A 74 -15.76 0.55 12.20
CA ASN A 74 -17.19 0.78 12.00
C ASN A 74 -17.46 2.18 11.42
N ALA A 75 -17.73 2.23 10.13
CA ALA A 75 -17.87 3.47 9.39
C ALA A 75 -19.35 3.74 9.13
N ASP A 76 -20.14 3.81 10.20
CA ASP A 76 -21.59 4.01 10.07
C ASP A 76 -21.96 5.42 9.58
N LYS A 77 -20.98 6.35 9.46
CA LYS A 77 -21.22 7.76 9.09
C LYS A 77 -20.15 8.45 8.22
N LYS A 78 -19.03 7.82 7.85
CA LYS A 78 -17.96 8.45 7.03
C LYS A 78 -17.36 7.48 6.03
N LEU A 79 -16.99 7.98 4.85
CA LEU A 79 -16.18 7.23 3.90
C LEU A 79 -14.84 6.85 4.56
N ILE A 80 -14.42 5.59 4.39
CA ILE A 80 -13.15 5.10 4.92
C ILE A 80 -12.03 5.62 4.00
N GLU A 81 -11.06 6.31 4.57
CA GLU A 81 -9.85 6.72 3.85
C GLU A 81 -8.94 5.51 3.60
N LEU A 82 -8.95 4.99 2.37
CA LEU A 82 -8.23 3.78 2.00
C LEU A 82 -6.90 4.05 1.30
N HIS A 83 -6.58 5.30 0.97
CA HIS A 83 -5.37 5.65 0.24
C HIS A 83 -4.77 6.98 0.70
N ASP A 84 -3.45 7.07 0.50
CA ASP A 84 -2.69 8.31 0.49
C ASP A 84 -2.22 8.57 -0.94
N TYR A 85 -1.52 9.67 -1.20
CA TYR A 85 -1.02 10.02 -2.51
C TYR A 85 0.48 10.23 -2.48
N VAL A 86 1.14 9.84 -3.56
CA VAL A 86 2.51 10.25 -3.85
C VAL A 86 2.47 11.25 -4.99
N LEU A 87 2.83 12.50 -4.71
CA LEU A 87 3.04 13.53 -5.73
C LEU A 87 4.44 13.39 -6.31
N ILE A 88 4.53 13.38 -7.64
CA ILE A 88 5.77 13.15 -8.37
C ILE A 88 6.03 14.33 -9.31
N TYR A 89 7.20 14.93 -9.14
CA TYR A 89 7.72 16.02 -9.98
C TYR A 89 9.11 15.67 -10.49
N ILE A 90 9.51 16.28 -11.59
CA ILE A 90 10.88 16.27 -12.12
C ILE A 90 11.43 17.68 -12.06
N LYS A 91 12.75 17.86 -11.89
CA LYS A 91 13.32 19.22 -11.93
C LYS A 91 13.20 19.85 -13.32
N ASN A 92 13.50 19.07 -14.37
CA ASN A 92 13.40 19.52 -15.74
C ASN A 92 12.91 18.38 -16.65
N LYS A 93 11.64 18.45 -17.06
CA LYS A 93 10.99 17.41 -17.87
C LYS A 93 11.56 17.28 -19.28
N ASN A 94 12.21 18.32 -19.80
CA ASN A 94 12.77 18.31 -21.15
C ASN A 94 14.01 17.41 -21.28
N ILE A 95 14.67 17.08 -20.16
CA ILE A 95 15.91 16.31 -20.15
C ILE A 95 15.66 14.81 -20.20
N ILE A 96 14.56 14.32 -19.59
CA ILE A 96 14.27 12.90 -19.50
C ILE A 96 12.93 12.56 -20.14
N LYS A 97 12.95 11.60 -21.07
CA LYS A 97 11.76 10.87 -21.48
C LYS A 97 11.58 9.65 -20.57
N LEU A 98 10.61 9.71 -19.66
CA LEU A 98 10.22 8.56 -18.85
C LEU A 98 9.73 7.44 -19.77
N LYS A 99 10.47 6.32 -19.79
CA LYS A 99 10.05 5.13 -20.52
C LYS A 99 9.02 4.39 -19.69
N LYS A 100 7.83 4.17 -20.25
CA LYS A 100 6.86 3.25 -19.67
C LYS A 100 7.42 1.83 -19.82
N GLU A 101 7.78 1.21 -18.71
CA GLU A 101 8.03 -0.22 -18.72
C GLU A 101 6.67 -0.90 -18.94
N LYS A 102 6.53 -1.63 -20.04
CA LYS A 102 5.39 -2.53 -20.19
C LYS A 102 5.60 -3.64 -19.17
N ARG A 103 4.87 -3.57 -18.04
CA ARG A 103 4.73 -4.77 -17.19
C ARG A 103 4.19 -5.86 -18.10
N GLY A 104 5.00 -6.87 -18.35
CA GLY A 104 4.58 -8.03 -19.14
C GLY A 104 3.34 -8.67 -18.51
N ASN A 105 2.61 -9.43 -19.32
CA ASN A 105 1.50 -10.21 -18.80
C ASN A 105 1.98 -11.05 -17.60
N PRO A 106 1.16 -11.18 -16.56
CA PRO A 106 1.51 -12.00 -15.41
C PRO A 106 1.95 -13.38 -15.88
N LYS A 107 3.13 -13.84 -15.45
CA LYS A 107 3.60 -15.19 -15.78
C LYS A 107 2.69 -16.20 -15.09
N ILE A 108 1.90 -16.92 -15.90
CA ILE A 108 1.05 -18.01 -15.44
C ILE A 108 1.87 -19.29 -15.51
N HIS A 109 2.00 -19.96 -14.38
CA HIS A 109 2.59 -21.28 -14.24
C HIS A 109 1.48 -22.34 -14.26
N LYS A 110 1.83 -23.61 -14.46
CA LYS A 110 0.88 -24.73 -14.44
C LYS A 110 1.48 -25.89 -13.67
N ASP A 111 0.72 -26.42 -12.72
CA ASP A 111 1.00 -27.67 -12.02
C ASP A 111 -0.13 -28.68 -12.27
N GLU A 112 -0.10 -29.80 -11.55
CA GLU A 112 -1.12 -30.86 -11.62
C GLU A 112 -2.51 -30.38 -11.18
N ASN A 113 -2.58 -29.32 -10.35
CA ASN A 113 -3.82 -28.77 -9.79
C ASN A 113 -4.39 -27.61 -10.62
N GLY A 114 -3.63 -27.07 -11.57
CA GLY A 114 -4.12 -26.10 -12.53
C GLY A 114 -3.14 -24.96 -12.82
N LYS A 115 -3.68 -23.85 -13.31
CA LYS A 115 -2.91 -22.65 -13.63
C LYS A 115 -2.76 -21.79 -12.38
N TYR A 116 -1.54 -21.36 -12.04
CA TYR A 116 -1.27 -20.50 -10.88
C TYR A 116 -0.34 -19.33 -11.24
N GLN A 117 -0.35 -18.27 -10.42
CA GLN A 117 0.54 -17.12 -10.59
C GLN A 117 1.35 -16.91 -9.32
N LEU A 118 2.68 -16.75 -9.46
CA LEU A 118 3.52 -16.34 -8.35
C LEU A 118 3.27 -14.85 -8.04
N THR A 119 2.77 -14.59 -6.83
CA THR A 119 2.57 -13.22 -6.33
C THR A 119 3.47 -12.98 -5.12
N SER A 120 3.81 -11.72 -4.85
CA SER A 120 4.53 -11.36 -3.62
C SER A 120 3.70 -11.83 -2.42
N PHE A 121 4.35 -12.49 -1.46
CA PHE A 121 3.75 -12.91 -0.19
C PHE A 121 3.35 -11.67 0.62
N LYS A 122 2.26 -11.04 0.21
CA LYS A 122 1.55 -10.06 1.03
C LYS A 122 0.74 -10.85 2.03
N ASN A 123 0.70 -10.38 3.28
CA ASN A 123 -0.14 -10.92 4.36
C ASN A 123 -1.63 -10.80 4.02
N THR A 124 -2.09 -11.52 3.00
CA THR A 124 -3.48 -11.86 2.77
C THR A 124 -3.72 -13.11 3.57
N TRP A 125 -4.12 -12.93 4.83
CA TRP A 125 -4.58 -13.96 5.78
C TRP A 125 -5.75 -14.82 5.26
N PHE A 126 -6.13 -14.67 3.99
CA PHE A 126 -7.34 -15.16 3.36
C PHE A 126 -7.09 -15.84 2.00
N ASN A 127 -5.85 -16.23 1.68
CA ASN A 127 -5.64 -16.99 0.43
C ASN A 127 -6.10 -18.44 0.62
N GLU A 128 -6.75 -18.97 -0.42
CA GLU A 128 -7.36 -20.31 -0.56
C GLU A 128 -6.39 -21.49 -0.41
N ASN A 129 -5.11 -21.23 -0.15
CA ASN A 129 -4.06 -22.26 0.06
C ASN A 129 -3.87 -22.65 1.52
N ASN A 130 -4.92 -22.48 2.32
CA ASN A 130 -4.95 -22.80 3.73
C ASN A 130 -5.38 -24.26 3.90
N TYR A 131 -4.56 -25.09 4.55
CA TYR A 131 -4.92 -26.49 4.84
C TYR A 131 -5.71 -26.55 6.16
N PRO A 132 -7.04 -26.74 6.14
CA PRO A 132 -7.86 -26.67 7.36
C PRO A 132 -7.48 -27.77 8.35
N ILE A 133 -7.58 -27.46 9.65
CA ILE A 133 -7.30 -28.36 10.76
C ILE A 133 -8.61 -28.65 11.47
N TYR A 134 -8.97 -29.91 11.47
CA TYR A 134 -10.08 -30.43 12.25
C TYR A 134 -9.54 -31.26 13.40
N TYR A 135 -10.01 -31.00 14.61
CA TYR A 135 -9.71 -31.81 15.78
C TYR A 135 -10.87 -32.74 16.12
N ASP A 136 -10.58 -34.03 16.15
CA ASP A 136 -11.53 -35.04 16.61
C ASP A 136 -11.39 -35.21 18.13
N ASN A 137 -12.41 -34.75 18.87
CA ASN A 137 -12.45 -34.84 20.34
C ASN A 137 -12.51 -36.29 20.85
N LYS A 138 -13.02 -37.26 20.07
CA LYS A 138 -13.14 -38.66 20.49
C LYS A 138 -11.80 -39.37 20.41
N ASN A 139 -11.10 -39.22 19.29
CA ASN A 139 -9.83 -39.91 19.03
C ASN A 139 -8.58 -39.09 19.37
N LYS A 140 -8.76 -37.81 19.75
CA LYS A 140 -7.67 -36.85 20.00
C LYS A 140 -6.68 -36.74 18.84
N THR A 141 -7.19 -36.74 17.61
CA THR A 141 -6.38 -36.70 16.37
C THR A 141 -6.72 -35.51 15.49
N PHE A 142 -5.77 -35.12 14.63
CA PHE A 142 -5.89 -33.98 13.71
C PHE A 142 -6.08 -34.44 12.27
N HIS A 143 -7.02 -33.83 11.56
CA HIS A 143 -7.36 -34.16 10.17
C HIS A 143 -7.35 -32.92 9.26
N SER A 144 -7.00 -33.11 7.99
CA SER A 144 -6.99 -32.07 6.94
C SER A 144 -8.24 -32.06 6.05
N GLU A 145 -9.10 -33.07 6.16
CA GLU A 145 -10.29 -33.25 5.32
C GLU A 145 -11.55 -33.37 6.17
N SER A 146 -12.61 -32.69 5.73
CA SER A 146 -13.95 -32.84 6.28
C SER A 146 -14.60 -34.10 5.69
N ASN A 147 -14.42 -35.26 6.31
CA ASN A 147 -15.25 -36.41 5.95
C ASN A 147 -16.70 -36.11 6.33
N SER A 148 -17.58 -36.20 5.34
CA SER A 148 -19.02 -35.86 5.39
C SER A 148 -19.88 -36.80 6.25
N ASN A 149 -19.27 -37.57 7.15
CA ASN A 149 -19.98 -38.43 8.07
C ASN A 149 -19.84 -37.83 9.47
N ASN A 150 -20.98 -37.33 9.96
CA ASN A 150 -21.23 -36.83 11.32
C ASN A 150 -20.26 -37.42 12.35
N ASP A 151 -19.38 -36.57 12.90
CA ASP A 151 -19.14 -36.48 14.35
C ASP A 151 -18.03 -35.46 14.66
N LEU A 152 -18.39 -34.42 15.42
CA LEU A 152 -17.57 -33.66 16.37
C LEU A 152 -16.14 -33.26 15.95
N LYS A 153 -15.97 -32.76 14.72
CA LYS A 153 -14.72 -32.14 14.29
C LYS A 153 -14.78 -30.63 14.49
N GLU A 154 -14.08 -30.11 15.50
CA GLU A 154 -13.95 -28.67 15.71
C GLU A 154 -12.92 -28.10 14.75
N PHE A 155 -13.28 -27.03 14.03
CA PHE A 155 -12.34 -26.31 13.18
C PHE A 155 -11.40 -25.49 14.06
N LEU A 156 -10.10 -25.84 14.07
CA LEU A 156 -9.09 -25.17 14.89
C LEU A 156 -8.33 -24.07 14.16
N GLY A 157 -8.28 -24.10 12.83
CA GLY A 157 -7.50 -23.15 12.04
C GLY A 157 -6.91 -23.78 10.79
N ASN A 158 -5.86 -23.18 10.25
CA ASN A 158 -5.24 -23.60 8.99
C ASN A 158 -3.72 -23.81 9.17
N TRP A 159 -3.17 -24.88 8.60
CA TRP A 159 -1.71 -24.98 8.45
C TRP A 159 -1.23 -24.05 7.34
N ILE A 160 -0.06 -23.43 7.58
CA ILE A 160 0.67 -22.64 6.58
C ILE A 160 1.51 -23.56 5.67
N TRP A 161 1.78 -24.80 6.08
CA TRP A 161 2.62 -25.77 5.38
C TRP A 161 1.91 -27.13 5.24
N LYS A 162 2.15 -27.85 4.15
CA LYS A 162 1.60 -29.20 3.91
C LYS A 162 2.18 -30.18 4.94
N LYS A 163 1.36 -31.11 5.44
CA LYS A 163 1.76 -32.14 6.43
C LYS A 163 2.99 -32.94 5.98
N ASP A 164 3.13 -33.19 4.67
CA ASP A 164 4.25 -33.95 4.07
C ASP A 164 5.64 -33.28 4.24
N LYS A 165 5.70 -32.04 4.74
CA LYS A 165 6.97 -31.36 5.05
C LYS A 165 7.43 -31.55 6.50
N PHE A 166 6.73 -32.37 7.30
CA PHE A 166 7.09 -32.75 8.67
C PHE A 166 7.32 -34.25 8.81
#